data_AF-A0A3E2XJ45-F1
#
_entry.id   AF-A0A3E2XJ45-F1
#
_cell.length_a   1.000
_cell.length_b   1.000
_cell.length_c   1.000
_cell.angle_alpha   90.00
_cell.angle_beta   90.00
_cell.angle_gamma   90.00
#
_symmetry.space_group_name_H-M   'P 1'
#
loop_
_entity.id
_entity.type
_entity.pdbx_description
1 polymer ?
#
loop_
_entity_poly.entity_id
_entity_poly.type
_entity_poly.pdbx_seq_one_letter_code
_entity_poly.pdbx_strand_id
1 'polypeptide(L)'
;MNLNIFDRYLLIINIIALVIYGIKVLVYKHQTRDWFEKLCMFIALLGGSAGILLMIILFDRKAVKENMMSRVFTLCMLVIQAILLLIVKGYHGDQIHIDFWDYLMQHRILLIYLAVVNILTIIVFGVDKMHAKSNRQRVRIVTLLGLAFIGGSVGALIGMYGFHHKTKKAYFTVGVPLILLMQVVVLFYVMNMGM
;
A
#
# COMPACT_ATOMS: atom_id res chain seq x y z
N MET A 1 -17.15 -6.96 -26.60
CA MET A 1 -16.95 -5.90 -25.59
C MET A 1 -16.14 -4.80 -26.24
N ASN A 2 -16.76 -3.69 -26.65
CA ASN A 2 -15.99 -2.52 -27.11
C ASN A 2 -15.35 -1.89 -25.88
N LEU A 3 -14.02 -1.92 -25.80
CA LEU A 3 -13.26 -1.28 -24.72
C LEU A 3 -13.37 0.24 -24.90
N ASN A 4 -13.78 0.94 -23.84
CA ASN A 4 -13.74 2.39 -23.82
C ASN A 4 -12.30 2.89 -23.97
N ILE A 5 -12.12 4.15 -24.40
CA ILE A 5 -10.79 4.77 -24.55
C ILE A 5 -9.97 4.61 -23.26
N PHE A 6 -10.63 4.76 -22.10
CA PHE A 6 -10.04 4.56 -20.78
C PHE A 6 -9.59 3.11 -20.52
N ASP A 7 -10.43 2.12 -20.85
CA ASP A 7 -10.07 0.71 -20.67
C ASP A 7 -8.89 0.31 -21.56
N ARG A 8 -8.85 0.83 -22.81
CA ARG A 8 -7.71 0.65 -23.72
C ARG A 8 -6.43 1.27 -23.16
N TYR A 9 -6.52 2.49 -22.63
CA TYR A 9 -5.40 3.16 -21.98
C TYR A 9 -4.84 2.30 -20.83
N LEU A 10 -5.70 1.84 -19.93
CA LEU A 10 -5.31 1.01 -18.79
C LEU A 10 -4.69 -0.32 -19.21
N LEU A 11 -5.21 -0.94 -20.26
CA LEU A 11 -4.64 -2.16 -20.80
C LEU A 11 -3.24 -1.92 -21.37
N ILE A 12 -3.06 -0.85 -22.16
CA ILE A 12 -1.77 -0.50 -22.76
C ILE A 12 -0.73 -0.19 -21.68
N ILE A 13 -1.05 0.65 -20.69
CA ILE A 13 -0.09 1.02 -19.64
C ILE A 13 0.30 -0.21 -18.80
N ASN A 14 -0.61 -1.15 -18.55
CA ASN A 14 -0.28 -2.38 -17.83
C ASN A 14 0.60 -3.34 -18.65
N ILE A 15 0.41 -3.43 -19.97
CA ILE A 15 1.33 -4.18 -20.84
C ILE A 15 2.73 -3.55 -20.82
N ILE A 16 2.82 -2.23 -20.97
CA ILE A 16 4.10 -1.50 -20.89
C ILE A 16 4.78 -1.76 -19.54
N ALA A 17 4.01 -1.68 -18.45
CA ALA A 17 4.50 -1.91 -17.09
C ALA A 17 5.03 -3.33 -16.90
N LEU A 18 4.32 -4.32 -17.46
CA LEU A 18 4.73 -5.73 -17.46
C LEU A 18 6.07 -5.92 -18.19
N VAL A 19 6.22 -5.34 -19.38
CA VAL A 19 7.47 -5.42 -20.15
C VAL A 19 8.63 -4.76 -19.41
N ILE A 20 8.44 -3.54 -18.91
CA ILE A 20 9.50 -2.78 -18.22
C ILE A 20 9.93 -3.49 -16.93
N TYR A 21 8.98 -3.98 -16.12
CA TYR A 21 9.33 -4.73 -14.92
C TYR A 21 9.94 -6.10 -15.25
N GLY A 22 9.52 -6.74 -16.35
CA GLY A 22 10.14 -7.96 -16.85
C GLY A 22 11.60 -7.78 -17.23
N ILE A 23 11.93 -6.70 -17.93
CA ILE A 23 13.32 -6.34 -18.24
C ILE A 23 14.12 -6.16 -16.94
N LYS A 24 13.55 -5.48 -15.93
CA LYS A 24 14.19 -5.33 -14.61
C LYS A 24 14.53 -6.70 -14.00
N VAL A 25 13.56 -7.63 -14.00
CA VAL A 25 13.74 -8.99 -13.45
C VAL A 25 14.82 -9.77 -14.20
N LEU A 26 14.81 -9.71 -15.53
CA LEU A 26 15.72 -10.49 -16.38
C LEU A 26 17.15 -9.96 -16.36
N VAL A 27 17.33 -8.64 -16.44
CA VAL A 27 18.64 -8.00 -16.59
C VAL A 27 19.31 -7.76 -15.25
N TYR A 28 18.57 -7.31 -14.24
CA TYR A 28 19.14 -6.79 -13.00
C TYR A 28 18.90 -7.72 -11.82
N LYS A 29 19.09 -9.04 -12.02
CA LYS A 29 18.84 -10.15 -11.08
C LYS A 29 19.29 -9.83 -9.63
N HIS A 30 18.46 -9.08 -8.91
CA HIS A 30 18.64 -8.51 -7.57
C HIS A 30 19.50 -7.23 -7.38
N GLN A 31 19.98 -6.56 -8.44
CA GLN A 31 20.70 -5.29 -8.31
C GLN A 31 19.78 -4.09 -8.54
N THR A 32 19.36 -3.43 -7.47
CA THR A 32 18.46 -2.26 -7.54
C THR A 32 19.22 -1.01 -8.00
N ARG A 33 18.99 -0.59 -9.25
CA ARG A 33 19.27 0.80 -9.62
C ARG A 33 18.11 1.69 -9.16
N ASP A 34 18.46 2.75 -8.43
CA ASP A 34 17.50 3.71 -7.85
C ASP A 34 16.53 4.30 -8.89
N TRP A 35 17.01 4.53 -10.12
CA TRP A 35 16.18 5.06 -11.21
C TRP A 35 15.11 4.07 -11.70
N PHE A 36 15.38 2.76 -11.70
CA PHE A 36 14.41 1.75 -12.11
C PHE A 36 13.27 1.63 -11.10
N GLU A 37 13.58 1.73 -9.80
CA GLU A 37 12.57 1.74 -8.73
C GLU A 37 11.65 2.97 -8.88
N LYS A 38 12.22 4.15 -9.14
CA LYS A 38 11.47 5.38 -9.40
C LYS A 38 10.60 5.28 -10.66
N LEU A 39 11.14 4.71 -11.73
CA LEU A 39 10.39 4.46 -12.97
C LEU A 39 9.21 3.51 -12.73
N CYS A 40 9.40 2.42 -11.99
CA CYS A 40 8.33 1.49 -11.64
C CYS A 40 7.23 2.19 -10.84
N MET A 41 7.58 3.02 -9.87
CA MET A 41 6.60 3.80 -9.12
C MET A 41 5.84 4.79 -10.02
N PHE A 42 6.54 5.47 -10.93
CA PHE A 42 5.90 6.39 -11.87
C PHE A 42 4.90 5.67 -12.78
N ILE A 43 5.28 4.52 -13.34
CA ILE A 43 4.38 3.69 -14.15
C ILE A 43 3.21 3.16 -13.33
N ALA A 44 3.46 2.74 -12.08
CA ALA A 44 2.41 2.33 -11.16
C ALA A 44 1.42 3.47 -10.91
N LEU A 45 1.89 4.72 -10.76
CA LEU A 45 1.05 5.91 -10.60
C LEU A 45 0.14 6.16 -11.82
N LEU A 46 0.66 5.94 -13.03
CA LEU A 46 -0.08 6.13 -14.29
C LEU A 46 -1.15 5.07 -14.60
N GLY A 47 -1.24 3.98 -13.82
CA GLY A 47 -2.20 2.89 -14.03
C GLY A 47 -1.58 1.52 -14.27
N GLY A 48 -0.24 1.42 -14.34
CA GLY A 48 0.47 0.18 -14.64
C GLY A 48 0.71 -0.75 -13.44
N SER A 49 0.02 -0.52 -12.32
CA SER A 49 0.26 -1.25 -11.07
C SER A 49 -0.03 -2.75 -11.17
N ALA A 50 -1.04 -3.16 -11.94
CA ALA A 50 -1.41 -4.57 -12.10
C ALA A 50 -0.35 -5.36 -12.87
N GLY A 51 0.19 -4.79 -13.95
CA GLY A 51 1.27 -5.38 -14.73
C GLY A 51 2.56 -5.56 -13.92
N ILE A 52 2.91 -4.56 -13.09
CA ILE A 52 4.05 -4.65 -12.17
C ILE A 52 3.82 -5.74 -11.12
N LEU A 53 2.63 -5.77 -10.50
CA LEU A 53 2.32 -6.76 -9.47
C LEU A 53 2.37 -8.19 -10.02
N LEU A 54 1.85 -8.41 -11.23
CA LEU A 54 1.90 -9.71 -11.90
C LEU A 54 3.35 -10.21 -12.02
N MET A 55 4.27 -9.35 -12.45
CA MET A 55 5.68 -9.75 -12.58
C MET A 55 6.36 -9.97 -11.22
N ILE A 56 5.98 -9.20 -10.19
CA ILE A 56 6.45 -9.44 -8.80
C ILE A 56 6.03 -10.85 -8.35
N ILE A 57 4.78 -11.23 -8.55
CA ILE A 57 4.24 -12.54 -8.13
C ILE A 57 4.92 -13.68 -8.89
N LEU A 58 5.15 -13.51 -10.20
CA LEU A 58 5.74 -14.57 -11.02
C LEU A 58 7.23 -14.79 -10.74
N PHE A 59 8.02 -13.71 -10.69
CA PHE A 59 9.48 -13.82 -10.74
C PHE A 59 10.25 -13.19 -9.57
N ASP A 60 9.65 -12.25 -8.83
CA ASP A 60 10.30 -11.57 -7.72
C ASP A 60 9.55 -11.84 -6.40
N ARG A 61 9.45 -13.10 -5.98
CA ARG A 61 8.70 -13.44 -4.75
C ARG A 61 9.40 -13.02 -3.46
N LYS A 62 10.73 -12.87 -3.46
CA LYS A 62 11.51 -12.62 -2.23
C LYS A 62 11.48 -11.16 -1.78
N ALA A 63 10.84 -10.92 -0.65
CA ALA A 63 10.78 -9.59 -0.03
C ALA A 63 12.12 -9.21 0.64
N VAL A 64 12.91 -8.36 -0.02
CA VAL A 64 14.16 -7.77 0.49
C VAL A 64 14.05 -6.26 0.71
N LYS A 65 14.94 -5.64 1.46
CA LYS A 65 14.79 -4.23 1.88
C LYS A 65 14.81 -3.28 0.68
N GLU A 66 15.54 -3.65 -0.34
CA GLU A 66 15.82 -2.88 -1.55
C GLU A 66 14.59 -2.79 -2.45
N ASN A 67 13.78 -3.85 -2.52
CA ASN A 67 12.55 -3.89 -3.33
C ASN A 67 11.25 -3.68 -2.52
N MET A 68 11.34 -3.41 -1.21
CA MET A 68 10.14 -3.20 -0.38
C MET A 68 9.36 -1.96 -0.75
N MET A 69 10.07 -0.89 -1.11
CA MET A 69 9.42 0.39 -1.39
C MET A 69 8.49 0.29 -2.61
N SER A 70 8.97 -0.24 -3.73
CA SER A 70 8.15 -0.42 -4.92
C SER A 70 7.03 -1.44 -4.74
N ARG A 71 7.23 -2.50 -3.95
CA ARG A 71 6.16 -3.46 -3.66
C ARG A 71 5.01 -2.84 -2.87
N VAL A 72 5.32 -2.15 -1.77
CA VAL A 72 4.31 -1.46 -0.96
C VAL A 72 3.59 -0.43 -1.83
N PHE A 73 4.35 0.37 -2.58
CA PHE A 73 3.80 1.39 -3.47
C PHE A 73 2.86 0.77 -4.51
N THR A 74 3.31 -0.26 -5.22
CA THR A 74 2.53 -0.94 -6.26
C THR A 74 1.25 -1.56 -5.70
N LEU A 75 1.33 -2.23 -4.54
CA LEU A 75 0.16 -2.82 -3.89
C LEU A 75 -0.86 -1.76 -3.50
N CYS A 76 -0.43 -0.65 -2.88
CA CYS A 76 -1.33 0.42 -2.49
C CYS A 76 -1.97 1.09 -3.72
N MET A 77 -1.16 1.38 -4.74
CA MET A 77 -1.64 1.97 -5.99
C MET A 77 -2.63 1.07 -6.72
N LEU A 78 -2.44 -0.25 -6.69
CA LEU A 78 -3.38 -1.20 -7.29
C LEU A 78 -4.75 -1.13 -6.61
N VAL A 79 -4.79 -1.12 -5.28
CA VAL A 79 -6.04 -1.02 -4.53
C VAL A 79 -6.75 0.30 -4.83
N ILE A 80 -6.01 1.43 -4.79
CA ILE A 80 -6.56 2.75 -5.10
C ILE A 80 -7.10 2.78 -6.55
N GLN A 81 -6.35 2.26 -7.53
CA GLN A 81 -6.77 2.25 -8.93
C GLN A 81 -7.95 1.32 -9.17
N ALA A 82 -8.02 0.18 -8.48
CA ALA A 82 -9.18 -0.71 -8.54
C ALA A 82 -10.45 -0.02 -8.02
N ILE A 83 -10.35 0.73 -6.91
CA ILE A 83 -11.46 1.52 -6.36
C ILE A 83 -11.87 2.62 -7.34
N LEU A 84 -10.91 3.40 -7.86
CA LEU A 84 -11.21 4.43 -8.85
C LEU A 84 -11.88 3.85 -10.10
N LEU A 85 -11.45 2.67 -10.55
CA LEU A 85 -12.07 1.94 -11.65
C LEU A 85 -13.52 1.55 -11.36
N LEU A 86 -13.81 1.08 -10.14
CA LEU A 86 -15.17 0.74 -9.73
C LEU A 86 -16.07 1.99 -9.72
N ILE A 87 -15.57 3.10 -9.18
CA ILE A 87 -16.28 4.39 -9.18
C ILE A 87 -16.55 4.86 -10.62
N VAL A 88 -15.55 4.85 -11.51
CA VAL A 88 -15.71 5.27 -12.92
C VAL A 88 -16.68 4.38 -13.69
N LYS A 89 -16.77 3.10 -13.34
CA LYS A 89 -17.75 2.17 -13.93
C LYS A 89 -19.18 2.35 -13.36
N GLY A 90 -19.38 3.28 -12.44
CA GLY A 90 -20.69 3.58 -11.85
C GLY A 90 -21.09 2.61 -10.74
N TYR A 91 -20.15 1.85 -10.15
CA TYR A 91 -20.42 1.03 -8.96
C TYR A 91 -20.34 1.88 -7.67
N HIS A 92 -21.04 3.02 -7.65
CA HIS A 92 -21.20 3.85 -6.45
C HIS A 92 -22.68 4.03 -6.17
N GLY A 93 -23.05 4.26 -4.90
CA GLY A 93 -24.43 4.60 -4.53
C GLY A 93 -24.89 5.91 -5.18
N ASP A 94 -26.20 6.11 -5.23
CA ASP A 94 -26.82 7.30 -5.85
C ASP A 94 -26.49 8.61 -5.11
N GLN A 95 -26.04 8.52 -3.84
CA GLN A 95 -25.67 9.67 -3.02
C GLN A 95 -24.28 9.47 -2.40
N ILE A 96 -23.47 10.54 -2.40
CA ILE A 96 -22.18 10.58 -1.71
C ILE A 96 -22.42 11.10 -0.29
N HIS A 97 -22.29 10.23 0.70
CA HIS A 97 -22.29 10.60 2.11
C HIS A 97 -20.86 10.91 2.55
N ILE A 98 -20.66 12.02 3.26
CA ILE A 98 -19.34 12.44 3.78
C ILE A 98 -19.24 12.19 5.29
N ASP A 99 -20.24 11.52 5.87
CA ASP A 99 -20.39 11.33 7.32
C ASP A 99 -19.51 10.19 7.86
N PHE A 100 -18.19 10.32 7.63
CA PHE A 100 -17.17 9.35 8.01
C PHE A 100 -17.18 9.05 9.51
N TRP A 101 -17.31 10.09 10.34
CA TRP A 101 -17.33 9.95 11.79
C TRP A 101 -18.56 9.17 12.26
N ASP A 102 -19.72 9.45 11.67
CA ASP A 102 -20.96 8.76 12.02
C ASP A 102 -20.93 7.31 11.56
N TYR A 103 -20.40 7.05 10.36
CA TYR A 103 -20.20 5.69 9.85
C TYR A 103 -19.31 4.85 10.78
N LEU A 104 -18.17 5.39 11.22
CA LEU A 104 -17.28 4.70 12.16
C LEU A 104 -17.95 4.47 13.53
N MET A 105 -18.69 5.46 14.04
CA MET A 105 -19.40 5.37 15.31
C MET A 105 -20.55 4.35 15.27
N GLN A 106 -21.22 4.24 14.13
CA GLN A 106 -22.25 3.22 13.87
C GLN A 106 -21.64 1.81 13.86
N HIS A 107 -20.43 1.65 13.29
CA HIS A 107 -19.74 0.38 13.17
C HIS A 107 -18.79 0.11 14.35
N ARG A 108 -19.36 -0.11 15.54
CA ARG A 108 -18.61 -0.34 16.80
C ARG A 108 -17.53 -1.43 16.69
N ILE A 109 -17.81 -2.53 15.98
CA ILE A 109 -16.85 -3.64 15.81
C ILE A 109 -15.61 -3.17 15.03
N LEU A 110 -15.81 -2.39 13.95
CA LEU A 110 -14.73 -1.84 13.14
C LEU A 110 -13.87 -0.88 13.97
N LEU A 111 -14.51 -0.03 14.78
CA LEU A 111 -13.82 0.91 15.66
C LEU A 111 -12.96 0.18 16.71
N ILE A 112 -13.50 -0.84 17.39
CA ILE A 112 -12.75 -1.65 18.35
C ILE A 112 -11.59 -2.37 17.67
N TYR A 113 -11.83 -2.96 16.49
CA TYR A 113 -10.79 -3.61 15.69
C TYR A 113 -9.64 -2.64 15.37
N LEU A 114 -9.95 -1.46 14.83
CA LEU A 114 -8.96 -0.44 14.51
C LEU A 114 -8.21 0.02 15.76
N ALA A 115 -8.89 0.24 16.89
CA ALA A 115 -8.25 0.62 18.14
C ALA A 115 -7.23 -0.44 18.61
N VAL A 116 -7.64 -1.71 18.63
CA VAL A 116 -6.78 -2.83 19.05
C VAL A 116 -5.57 -2.97 18.13
N VAL A 117 -5.78 -2.98 16.82
CA VAL A 117 -4.69 -3.15 15.84
C VAL A 117 -3.70 -1.97 15.91
N ASN A 118 -4.17 -0.74 16.10
CA ASN A 118 -3.30 0.41 16.25
C ASN A 118 -2.48 0.37 17.55
N ILE A 119 -3.09 -0.01 18.68
CA ILE A 119 -2.37 -0.20 19.95
C ILE A 119 -1.30 -1.28 19.82
N LEU A 120 -1.65 -2.45 19.26
CA LEU A 120 -0.70 -3.53 19.01
C LEU A 120 0.45 -3.07 18.11
N THR A 121 0.14 -2.28 17.07
CA THR A 121 1.16 -1.76 16.15
C THR A 121 2.13 -0.82 16.86
N ILE A 122 1.63 0.09 17.71
CA ILE A 122 2.49 0.97 18.53
C ILE A 122 3.43 0.14 19.41
N ILE A 123 2.89 -0.88 20.09
CA ILE A 123 3.68 -1.77 20.96
C ILE A 123 4.79 -2.46 20.16
N VAL A 124 4.46 -3.04 18.99
CA VAL A 124 5.45 -3.73 18.15
C VAL A 124 6.54 -2.79 17.64
N PHE A 125 6.19 -1.54 17.27
CA PHE A 125 7.19 -0.53 16.92
C PHE A 125 8.08 -0.13 18.11
N GLY A 126 7.51 -0.06 19.31
CA GLY A 126 8.26 0.17 20.55
C GLY A 126 9.23 -0.97 20.88
N VAL A 127 8.77 -2.22 20.78
CA VAL A 127 9.59 -3.42 20.97
C VAL A 127 10.73 -3.47 19.96
N ASP A 128 10.48 -3.13 18.70
CA ASP A 128 11.53 -3.07 17.68
C ASP A 128 12.61 -2.01 18.02
N LYS A 129 12.23 -0.87 18.63
CA LYS A 129 13.18 0.13 19.14
C LYS A 129 14.00 -0.43 20.31
N MET A 130 13.35 -1.13 21.25
CA MET A 130 14.03 -1.75 22.40
C MET A 130 15.04 -2.81 21.95
N HIS A 131 14.66 -3.64 20.97
CA HIS A 131 15.56 -4.64 20.40
C HIS A 131 16.73 -4.00 19.65
N ALA A 132 16.51 -2.87 18.98
CA ALA A 132 17.59 -2.11 18.34
C ALA A 132 18.61 -1.57 19.36
N LYS A 133 18.18 -1.18 20.57
CA LYS A 133 19.06 -0.73 21.65
C LYS A 133 19.77 -1.86 22.39
N SER A 134 19.10 -3.01 22.56
CA SER A 134 19.60 -4.16 23.34
C SER A 134 20.33 -5.22 22.51
N ASN A 135 20.64 -4.91 21.24
CA ASN A 135 21.26 -5.81 20.27
C ASN A 135 20.54 -7.17 20.12
N ARG A 136 19.22 -7.19 20.39
CA ARG A 136 18.36 -8.37 20.21
C ARG A 136 17.91 -8.47 18.75
N GLN A 137 17.35 -9.63 18.39
CA GLN A 137 16.81 -9.84 17.04
C GLN A 137 15.73 -8.78 16.71
N ARG A 138 15.95 -8.04 15.61
CA ARG A 138 15.04 -7.00 15.14
C ARG A 138 13.79 -7.60 14.51
N VAL A 139 12.66 -6.89 14.58
CA VAL A 139 11.41 -7.30 13.95
C VAL A 139 11.56 -7.20 12.43
N ARG A 140 11.03 -8.19 11.71
CA ARG A 140 11.05 -8.21 10.24
C ARG A 140 10.28 -7.02 9.68
N ILE A 141 10.82 -6.39 8.64
CA ILE A 141 10.20 -5.23 7.97
C ILE A 141 8.80 -5.58 7.43
N VAL A 142 8.65 -6.78 6.88
CA VAL A 142 7.37 -7.30 6.38
C VAL A 142 6.31 -7.36 7.49
N THR A 143 6.69 -7.72 8.72
CA THR A 143 5.76 -7.73 9.87
C THR A 143 5.29 -6.32 10.23
N LEU A 144 6.22 -5.36 10.31
CA LEU A 144 5.88 -3.97 10.63
C LEU A 144 4.98 -3.32 9.57
N LEU A 145 5.31 -3.50 8.29
CA LEU A 145 4.49 -2.99 7.19
C LEU A 145 3.18 -3.76 7.04
N GLY A 146 3.16 -5.06 7.33
CA GLY A 146 1.94 -5.87 7.35
C GLY A 146 0.96 -5.42 8.42
N LEU A 147 1.44 -5.11 9.63
CA LEU A 147 0.61 -4.52 10.70
C LEU A 147 0.02 -3.17 10.29
N ALA A 148 0.82 -2.31 9.64
CA ALA A 148 0.30 -1.07 9.07
C ALA A 148 -0.79 -1.33 8.01
N PHE A 149 -0.58 -2.34 7.15
CA PHE A 149 -1.48 -2.68 6.04
C PHE A 149 -2.85 -3.20 6.49
N ILE A 150 -2.93 -4.00 7.56
CA ILE A 150 -4.19 -4.57 8.06
C ILE A 150 -5.07 -3.57 8.84
N GLY A 151 -4.60 -2.35 9.10
CA GLY A 151 -5.36 -1.31 9.82
C GLY A 151 -4.57 -0.59 10.92
N GLY A 152 -3.31 -0.96 11.13
CA GLY A 152 -2.43 -0.35 12.12
C GLY A 152 -1.64 0.86 11.64
N SER A 153 -2.01 1.46 10.49
CA SER A 153 -1.22 2.50 9.84
C SER A 153 -1.06 3.76 10.71
N VAL A 154 -2.11 4.18 11.42
CA VAL A 154 -2.08 5.31 12.36
C VAL A 154 -1.13 5.01 13.53
N GLY A 155 -1.22 3.82 14.11
CA GLY A 155 -0.36 3.34 15.18
C GLY A 155 1.09 3.17 14.74
N ALA A 156 1.32 2.77 13.48
CA ALA A 156 2.65 2.74 12.88
C ALA A 156 3.23 4.16 12.76
N LEU A 157 2.46 5.16 12.33
CA LEU A 157 2.92 6.56 12.29
C LEU A 157 3.24 7.08 13.69
N ILE A 158 2.35 6.87 14.66
CA ILE A 158 2.57 7.27 16.06
C ILE A 158 3.82 6.59 16.62
N GLY A 159 3.98 5.29 16.38
CA GLY A 159 5.16 4.53 16.80
C GLY A 159 6.44 5.04 16.13
N MET A 160 6.43 5.29 14.82
CA MET A 160 7.60 5.80 14.09
C MET A 160 8.06 7.17 14.59
N TYR A 161 7.14 8.14 14.66
CA TYR A 161 7.47 9.51 15.03
C TYR A 161 7.66 9.67 16.54
N GLY A 162 6.80 9.05 17.36
CA GLY A 162 6.95 9.07 18.82
C GLY A 162 8.26 8.45 19.28
N PHE A 163 8.66 7.33 18.67
CA PHE A 163 9.93 6.69 18.98
C PHE A 163 11.12 7.23 18.18
N HIS A 164 10.93 8.15 17.23
CA HIS A 164 11.98 8.61 16.31
C HIS A 164 12.72 7.43 15.64
N HIS A 165 11.99 6.37 15.32
CA HIS A 165 12.53 5.10 14.85
C HIS A 165 12.10 4.87 13.41
N LYS A 166 13.07 4.59 12.52
CA LYS A 166 12.87 4.35 11.08
C LYS A 166 12.27 5.53 10.28
N THR A 167 12.43 6.76 10.75
CA THR A 167 12.02 7.99 10.05
C THR A 167 12.84 8.33 8.80
N LYS A 168 14.02 7.70 8.64
CA LYS A 168 14.93 7.90 7.48
C LYS A 168 14.77 6.87 6.36
N LYS A 169 13.86 5.89 6.49
CA LYS A 169 13.70 4.80 5.52
C LYS A 169 12.48 5.06 4.65
N ALA A 170 12.68 5.30 3.36
CA ALA A 170 11.62 5.69 2.43
C ALA A 170 10.41 4.74 2.41
N TYR A 171 10.63 3.42 2.48
CA TYR A 171 9.52 2.45 2.56
C TYR A 171 8.70 2.53 3.85
N PHE A 172 9.21 3.17 4.91
CA PHE A 172 8.43 3.52 6.09
C PHE A 172 7.86 4.95 5.98
N THR A 173 8.70 5.94 5.67
CA THR A 173 8.32 7.36 5.63
C THR A 173 7.30 7.68 4.55
N VAL A 174 7.34 7.00 3.40
CA VAL A 174 6.36 7.13 2.31
C VAL A 174 5.36 5.97 2.33
N GLY A 175 5.84 4.75 2.60
CA GLY A 175 5.00 3.56 2.56
C GLY A 175 3.87 3.57 3.61
N VAL A 176 4.15 3.96 4.86
CA VAL A 176 3.11 3.98 5.90
C VAL A 176 2.03 5.04 5.64
N PRO A 177 2.37 6.31 5.29
CA PRO A 177 1.37 7.28 4.87
C PRO A 177 0.57 6.84 3.63
N LEU A 178 1.21 6.19 2.65
CA LEU A 178 0.51 5.68 1.47
C LEU A 178 -0.47 4.56 1.82
N ILE A 179 -0.10 3.67 2.75
CA ILE A 179 -1.02 2.64 3.27
C ILE A 179 -2.22 3.29 3.98
N LEU A 180 -1.98 4.32 4.80
CA LEU A 180 -3.07 5.06 5.45
C LEU A 180 -3.99 5.71 4.40
N LEU A 181 -3.43 6.36 3.39
CA LEU A 181 -4.21 6.96 2.30
C LEU A 181 -5.05 5.91 1.58
N MET A 182 -4.47 4.76 1.25
CA MET A 182 -5.18 3.65 0.63
C MET A 182 -6.32 3.15 1.53
N GLN A 183 -6.11 3.01 2.84
CA GLN A 183 -7.17 2.62 3.78
C GLN A 183 -8.30 3.64 3.85
N VAL A 184 -7.99 4.94 3.81
CA VAL A 184 -9.01 6.00 3.77
C VAL A 184 -9.83 5.91 2.47
N VAL A 185 -9.18 5.69 1.32
CA VAL A 185 -9.88 5.50 0.03
C VAL A 185 -10.77 4.26 0.05
N VAL A 186 -10.29 3.16 0.64
CA VAL A 186 -11.08 1.92 0.82
C VAL A 186 -12.29 2.18 1.70
N LEU A 187 -12.11 2.79 2.88
CA LEU A 187 -13.21 3.09 3.80
C LEU A 187 -14.23 4.04 3.18
N PHE A 188 -13.76 5.08 2.49
CA PHE A 188 -14.62 6.03 1.79
C PHE A 188 -15.45 5.33 0.71
N TYR A 189 -14.83 4.46 -0.09
CA TYR A 189 -15.54 3.69 -1.09
C TYR A 189 -16.55 2.73 -0.47
N VAL A 190 -16.18 1.97 0.56
CA VAL A 190 -17.09 1.03 1.25
C VAL A 190 -18.28 1.75 1.87
N MET A 191 -18.08 2.93 2.46
CA MET A 191 -19.15 3.76 3.00
C MET A 191 -20.15 4.22 1.92
N ASN A 192 -19.69 4.41 0.68
CA ASN A 192 -20.51 4.87 -0.46
C ASN A 192 -20.89 3.72 -1.43
N MET A 193 -20.43 2.50 -1.16
CA MET A 193 -20.73 1.32 -1.97
C MET A 193 -21.99 0.66 -1.40
N GLY A 194 -23.15 1.21 -1.78
CA GLY A 194 -24.45 0.57 -1.61
C GLY A 194 -24.86 0.30 -0.16
N MET A 195 -25.50 1.30 0.45
CA MET A 195 -26.79 1.12 1.10
C MET A 195 -27.78 2.10 0.45
#